data_AF-A0A328AHP0-F1
#
_entry.id   AF-A0A328AHP0-F1
#
_cell.length_a   1.000
_cell.length_b   1.000
_cell.length_c   1.000
_cell.angle_alpha   90.00
_cell.angle_beta   90.00
_cell.angle_gamma   90.00
#
_symmetry.space_group_name_H-M   'P 1'
#
loop_
_entity.id
_entity.type
_entity.pdbx_description
1 polymer ?
#
loop_
_entity_poly.entity_id
_entity_poly.type
_entity_poly.pdbx_seq_one_letter_code
_entity_poly.pdbx_strand_id
1 'polypeptide(L)' 'MAGLKDKRGFIDKERLDLSERKAVEYWMKRWGVTRDQITTAHRKVGRLTKDIAAELGKKR' A
#
# COMPACT_ATOMS: atom_id res chain seq x y z
N MET A 1 16.18 -18.90 3.49
CA MET A 1 15.15 -17.83 3.54
C MET A 1 15.18 -17.05 2.23
N ALA A 2 14.65 -17.64 1.15
CA ALA A 2 14.57 -16.96 -0.15
C ALA A 2 13.45 -17.58 -0.98
N GLY A 3 12.54 -16.72 -1.48
CA GLY A 3 11.81 -16.97 -2.72
C GLY A 3 10.56 -17.85 -2.63
N LEU A 4 9.47 -17.35 -2.01
CA LEU A 4 8.14 -17.68 -2.51
C LEU A 4 7.80 -16.71 -3.62
N LYS A 5 8.32 -17.06 -4.79
CA LYS A 5 8.15 -16.42 -6.08
C LYS A 5 6.89 -17.01 -6.73
N ASP A 6 5.78 -17.06 -6.01
CA ASP A 6 4.59 -17.76 -6.49
C ASP A 6 3.38 -16.82 -6.52
N LYS A 7 2.97 -16.55 -7.76
CA LYS A 7 1.78 -15.78 -8.14
C LYS A 7 1.94 -14.29 -7.89
N ARG A 8 2.51 -13.61 -8.90
CA ARG A 8 2.36 -12.17 -9.18
C ARG A 8 0.87 -11.80 -9.28
N GLY A 9 0.14 -11.86 -8.17
CA GLY A 9 -0.97 -10.97 -7.95
C GLY A 9 -0.38 -9.59 -8.03
N PHE A 10 -0.91 -8.77 -8.93
CA PHE A 10 -0.38 -7.51 -9.47
C PHE A 10 0.05 -6.45 -8.42
N ILE A 11 -0.08 -6.72 -7.12
CA ILE A 11 0.10 -5.75 -6.05
C ILE A 11 0.92 -6.42 -4.95
N ASP A 12 2.10 -5.89 -4.70
CA ASP A 12 2.89 -6.21 -3.52
C ASP A 12 2.09 -5.80 -2.27
N LYS A 13 1.43 -6.76 -1.61
CA LYS A 13 0.55 -6.49 -0.47
C LYS A 13 1.29 -5.96 0.77
N GLU A 14 2.62 -6.05 0.77
CA GLU A 14 3.47 -5.59 1.85
C GLU A 14 3.99 -4.18 1.65
N ARG A 15 4.15 -3.76 0.39
CA ARG A 15 4.80 -2.51 0.02
C ARG A 15 3.95 -1.76 -0.98
N LEU A 16 3.60 -0.53 -0.64
CA LEU A 16 2.85 0.37 -1.50
C LEU A 16 3.83 1.29 -2.23
N ASP A 17 3.95 1.12 -3.54
CA ASP A 17 4.71 2.04 -4.38
C ASP A 17 3.76 3.05 -5.04
N LEU A 18 4.03 4.35 -4.85
CA LEU A 18 3.20 5.42 -5.40
C LEU A 18 3.31 5.55 -6.93
N SER A 19 4.35 4.95 -7.53
CA SER A 19 4.51 4.86 -8.99
C SER A 19 3.57 3.83 -9.61
N GLU A 20 3.19 2.81 -8.84
CA GLU A 20 2.26 1.76 -9.28
C GLU A 20 0.82 2.22 -9.12
N ARG A 21 0.29 2.89 -10.15
CA ARG A 21 -1.07 3.41 -10.17
C ARG A 21 -2.12 2.37 -9.75
N LYS A 22 -2.01 1.11 -10.18
CA LYS A 22 -2.98 0.06 -9.81
C LYS A 22 -2.91 -0.32 -8.33
N ALA A 23 -1.72 -0.29 -7.71
CA ALA A 23 -1.57 -0.52 -6.28
C ALA A 23 -2.23 0.62 -5.49
N VAL A 24 -1.98 1.87 -5.88
CA VAL A 24 -2.62 3.05 -5.28
C VAL A 24 -4.13 2.96 -5.42
N GLU A 25 -4.68 2.70 -6.61
CA GLU A 25 -6.12 2.60 -6.84
C GLU A 25 -6.76 1.44 -6.04
N TYR A 26 -6.08 0.31 -5.89
CA TYR A 26 -6.54 -0.80 -5.06
C TYR A 26 -6.65 -0.39 -3.60
N TRP A 27 -5.62 0.25 -3.03
CA TRP A 27 -5.61 0.68 -1.64
C TRP A 27 -6.57 1.85 -1.38
N MET A 28 -6.71 2.77 -2.34
CA MET A 28 -7.75 3.82 -2.30
C MET A 28 -9.13 3.20 -2.15
N LYS A 29 -9.49 2.21 -2.98
CA LYS A 29 -10.77 1.51 -2.91
C LYS A 29 -10.91 0.68 -1.63
N ARG A 30 -9.83 0.03 -1.19
CA ARG A 30 -9.87 -0.87 -0.02
C ARG A 30 -9.99 -0.13 1.31
N TRP A 31 -9.33 1.01 1.44
CA TRP A 31 -9.35 1.84 2.65
C TRP A 31 -10.38 2.97 2.60
N GLY A 32 -10.94 3.26 1.42
CA GLY A 32 -11.85 4.37 1.19
C GLY A 32 -11.14 5.72 1.36
N VAL A 33 -9.91 5.82 0.89
CA VAL A 33 -9.04 7.00 1.05
C VAL A 33 -8.64 7.58 -0.31
N THR A 34 -8.22 8.84 -0.31
CA THR A 34 -7.71 9.48 -1.51
C THR A 34 -6.22 9.18 -1.73
N ARG A 35 -5.74 9.39 -2.97
CA ARG A 35 -4.31 9.29 -3.29
C ARG A 35 -3.47 10.23 -2.43
N ASP A 36 -4.00 11.39 -2.10
CA ASP A 36 -3.31 12.40 -1.29
C ASP A 36 -3.10 11.93 0.16
N GLN A 37 -4.13 11.29 0.74
CA GLN A 37 -4.03 10.65 2.05
C GLN A 37 -2.99 9.52 2.06
N ILE A 38 -2.98 8.67 1.02
CA ILE A 38 -1.96 7.61 0.89
C ILE A 38 -0.57 8.22 0.72
N THR A 39 -0.42 9.29 -0.06
CA THR A 39 0.87 9.96 -0.29
C THR A 39 1.40 10.59 0.99
N THR A 40 0.52 11.24 1.75
CA THR A 40 0.87 11.85 3.04
C THR A 40 1.31 10.79 4.04
N ALA A 41 0.54 9.71 4.19
CA ALA A 41 0.90 8.59 5.05
C ALA A 41 2.22 7.93 4.59
N HIS A 42 2.39 7.68 3.29
CA HIS A 42 3.61 7.12 2.70
C HIS A 42 4.84 8.00 2.98
N ARG A 43 4.71 9.33 2.91
CA ARG A 43 5.80 10.25 3.25
C ARG A 43 6.15 10.22 4.75
N LYS A 44 5.18 9.95 5.61
CA LYS A 44 5.36 9.95 7.06
C LYS A 44 5.92 8.63 7.61
N VAL A 45 5.43 7.49 7.12
CA VAL A 45 5.77 6.15 7.64
C VAL A 45 6.55 5.27 6.66
N GLY A 46 6.73 5.74 5.42
CA GLY A 46 7.41 5.02 4.35
C GLY A 46 6.47 4.12 3.53
N ARG A 47 7.07 3.21 2.75
CA ARG A 47 6.37 2.38 1.76
C ARG A 47 5.67 1.14 2.32
N LEU A 48 5.72 0.90 3.63
CA LEU A 48 5.16 -0.30 4.22
C LEU A 48 3.64 -0.14 4.37
N THR A 49 2.88 -1.01 3.69
CA THR A 49 1.42 -0.95 3.69
C THR A 49 0.82 -1.04 5.09
N LYS A 50 1.42 -1.87 5.97
CA LYS A 50 0.98 -2.01 7.37
C LYS A 50 1.07 -0.68 8.14
N ASP A 51 2.12 0.10 7.89
CA ASP A 51 2.38 1.34 8.62
C ASP A 51 1.55 2.47 8.02
N ILE A 52 1.37 2.48 6.70
CA ILE A 52 0.41 3.35 6.00
C ILE A 52 -1.02 3.08 6.51
N ALA A 53 -1.41 1.81 6.63
CA ALA A 53 -2.71 1.44 7.16
C ALA A 53 -2.87 1.91 8.61
N ALA A 54 -1.85 1.70 9.45
CA ALA A 54 -1.86 2.15 10.85
C ALA A 54 -1.98 3.67 10.96
N GLU A 55 -1.23 4.43 10.15
CA GLU A 55 -1.31 5.89 10.08
C GLU A 55 -2.69 6.38 9.63
N LEU A 56 -3.33 5.66 8.70
CA LEU A 56 -4.68 5.96 8.23
C LEU A 56 -5.78 5.42 9.16
N GLY A 57 -5.43 4.71 10.24
CA GLY A 57 -6.39 4.05 11.14
C GLY A 57 -7.18 2.91 10.46
N LYS A 58 -6.61 2.29 9.43
CA LYS A 58 -7.22 1.24 8.62
C LYS A 58 -6.61 -0.13 8.91
N LYS A 59 -7.36 -1.18 8.58
CA LYS A 59 -6.86 -2.57 8.62
C LYS A 59 -6.17 -2.92 7.28
N ARG A 60 -5.14 -3.76 7.38
CA ARG A 60 -4.35 -4.27 6.23
C ARG A 60 -5.18 -5.17 5.31
#